data_AF-A0A3L7AGQ6-F1
#
_entry.id   AF-A0A3L7AGQ6-F1
#
_cell.length_a   1.000
_cell.length_b   1.000
_cell.length_c   1.000
_cell.angle_alpha   90.00
_cell.angle_beta   90.00
_cell.angle_gamma   90.00
#
_symmetry.space_group_name_H-M   'P 1'
#
loop_
_entity.id
_entity.type
_entity.pdbx_description
1 polymer ?
#
loop_
_entity_poly.entity_id
_entity_poly.type
_entity_poly.pdbx_seq_one_letter_code
_entity_poly.pdbx_strand_id
1 'polypeptide(L)'
;MAVAFDSRLQEEYAALFAGLVVSPSRREEVGRLAARILLPANRARYAAVEAAAGVPWFVVALIHNLEASGSFRSHLHNGDLLTARTVRVPAGLPKAAPAQGDAYSWEESAADALAFDRLDQWTDWTVPGIAFALERYNGFGYRRRYPHVKSPYLWSFSNAYTRGKFIADGVFSPDAVSQQCGAMTLLSALVEDAPEVAARLGFTQPDAPDEVARPTPHVADDGSAVDVPGDPPRFPGKYLLPGSREKAAIRKVQERLAQMGASPGAPSGAFDTPTHFAVQLFQSRAADLEGVPLEIDGIVGPKTWGALFGPLSIDSEWVKPSFRVGKREADLASAVIEIAEGEIDVREVPPGSNRGPQVEAYLSSVGLKGGNPWCMAFVHWCFAGAAGALGVPNRVPATGHVRTSWQQTGKIASGVRVVTAQEAARDPSLVTAGMVFFLGLDGGTGHAGIVAANVNGLLSTIEGNTNDGGSREGIGVFRRVGRKVTDAKVLGYAAFG
;
A
#
# COMPACT_ATOMS: atom_id res chain seq x y z
N MET A 1 11.32 -30.62 -5.81
CA MET A 1 10.78 -31.37 -4.66
C MET A 1 9.27 -31.19 -4.61
N ALA A 2 8.52 -32.26 -4.31
CA ALA A 2 7.08 -32.17 -4.05
C ALA A 2 6.85 -31.33 -2.78
N VAL A 3 5.78 -30.52 -2.75
CA VAL A 3 5.41 -29.78 -1.53
C VAL A 3 4.61 -30.73 -0.66
N ALA A 4 5.10 -31.02 0.55
CA ALA A 4 4.42 -31.86 1.51
C ALA A 4 3.38 -31.03 2.30
N PHE A 5 2.24 -31.64 2.60
CA PHE A 5 1.22 -31.05 3.46
C PHE A 5 1.46 -31.42 4.92
N ASP A 6 2.57 -30.91 5.48
CA ASP A 6 2.98 -31.14 6.86
C ASP A 6 2.30 -30.18 7.85
N SER A 7 2.51 -30.41 9.15
CA SER A 7 1.89 -29.61 10.22
C SER A 7 2.27 -28.13 10.13
N ARG A 8 3.51 -27.81 9.73
CA ARG A 8 3.97 -26.43 9.56
C ARG A 8 3.18 -25.72 8.47
N LEU A 9 2.97 -26.39 7.34
CA LEU A 9 2.19 -25.82 6.24
C LEU A 9 0.71 -25.69 6.61
N GLN A 10 0.18 -26.65 7.37
CA GLN A 10 -1.17 -26.57 7.92
C GLN A 10 -1.36 -25.35 8.80
N GLU A 11 -0.45 -25.13 9.76
CA GLU A 11 -0.43 -23.96 10.65
C GLU A 11 -0.29 -22.65 9.87
N GLU A 12 0.56 -22.61 8.85
CA GLU A 12 0.72 -21.42 7.99
C GLU A 12 -0.61 -21.06 7.31
N TYR A 13 -1.30 -22.01 6.70
CA TYR A 13 -2.58 -21.73 6.05
C TYR A 13 -3.68 -21.37 7.05
N ALA A 14 -3.75 -22.07 8.19
CA ALA A 14 -4.71 -21.76 9.25
C ALA A 14 -4.52 -20.32 9.73
N ALA A 15 -3.28 -19.92 10.02
CA ALA A 15 -2.96 -18.57 10.48
C ALA A 15 -3.26 -17.50 9.42
N LEU A 16 -2.93 -17.76 8.15
CA LEU A 16 -3.24 -16.84 7.05
C LEU A 16 -4.75 -16.62 6.88
N PHE A 17 -5.55 -17.69 7.00
CA PHE A 17 -7.00 -17.60 6.88
C PHE A 17 -7.64 -16.96 8.12
N ALA A 18 -7.22 -17.34 9.32
CA ALA A 18 -7.73 -16.77 10.56
C ALA A 18 -7.43 -15.26 10.67
N GLY A 19 -6.30 -14.80 10.13
CA GLY A 19 -5.91 -13.40 10.06
C GLY A 19 -6.32 -12.68 8.76
N LEU A 20 -7.13 -13.32 7.91
CA LEU A 20 -7.52 -12.79 6.62
C LEU A 20 -8.48 -11.61 6.81
N VAL A 21 -8.13 -10.49 6.20
CA VAL A 21 -8.99 -9.30 6.12
C VAL A 21 -9.13 -8.94 4.65
N VAL A 22 -10.38 -8.92 4.17
CA VAL A 22 -10.69 -8.46 2.81
C VAL A 22 -10.38 -6.96 2.73
N SER A 23 -9.62 -6.58 1.69
CA SER A 23 -9.25 -5.18 1.44
C SER A 23 -10.51 -4.30 1.35
N PRO A 24 -10.57 -3.15 2.04
CA PRO A 24 -11.75 -2.29 2.04
C PRO A 24 -12.21 -1.89 0.63
N SER A 25 -11.25 -1.60 -0.27
CA SER A 25 -11.55 -1.22 -1.66
C SER A 25 -12.07 -2.37 -2.53
N ARG A 26 -12.00 -3.61 -2.05
CA ARG A 26 -12.47 -4.83 -2.75
C ARG A 26 -13.66 -5.49 -2.06
N ARG A 27 -14.08 -5.04 -0.87
CA ARG A 27 -15.15 -5.66 -0.08
C ARG A 27 -16.45 -5.81 -0.86
N GLU A 28 -16.88 -4.75 -1.56
CA GLU A 28 -18.09 -4.79 -2.38
C GLU A 28 -17.98 -5.83 -3.52
N GLU A 29 -16.80 -5.91 -4.14
CA GLU A 29 -16.55 -6.89 -5.20
C GLU A 29 -16.59 -8.32 -4.67
N VAL A 30 -15.94 -8.60 -3.54
CA VAL A 30 -15.95 -9.92 -2.89
C VAL A 30 -17.36 -10.31 -2.47
N GLY A 31 -18.11 -9.40 -1.84
CA GLY A 31 -19.50 -9.63 -1.44
C GLY A 31 -20.41 -9.94 -2.64
N ARG A 32 -20.25 -9.25 -3.78
CA ARG A 32 -20.99 -9.57 -5.01
C ARG A 32 -20.68 -10.97 -5.54
N LEU A 33 -19.43 -11.43 -5.44
CA LEU A 33 -19.04 -12.78 -5.86
C LEU A 33 -19.66 -13.85 -4.94
N ALA A 34 -19.61 -13.63 -3.63
CA ALA A 34 -20.21 -14.52 -2.63
C ALA A 34 -21.73 -14.61 -2.82
N ALA A 35 -22.43 -13.47 -2.89
CA ALA A 35 -23.86 -13.41 -3.12
C ALA A 35 -24.29 -14.14 -4.40
N ARG A 36 -23.49 -14.03 -5.47
CA ARG A 36 -23.74 -14.76 -6.73
C ARG A 36 -23.61 -16.27 -6.55
N ILE A 37 -22.63 -16.75 -5.80
CA ILE A 37 -22.46 -18.17 -5.49
C ILE A 37 -23.64 -18.69 -4.68
N LEU A 38 -24.12 -17.90 -3.72
CA LEU A 38 -25.22 -18.22 -2.82
C LEU A 38 -26.62 -18.14 -3.45
N LEU A 39 -26.75 -17.63 -4.69
CA LEU A 39 -28.01 -17.68 -5.42
C LEU A 39 -28.56 -19.12 -5.44
N PRO A 40 -29.84 -19.37 -5.08
CA PRO A 40 -30.38 -20.72 -4.93
C PRO A 40 -30.16 -21.61 -6.15
N ALA A 41 -30.33 -21.04 -7.36
CA ALA A 41 -30.11 -21.74 -8.62
C ALA A 41 -28.65 -22.16 -8.81
N ASN A 42 -27.67 -21.33 -8.41
CA ASN A 42 -26.25 -21.65 -8.53
C ASN A 42 -25.82 -22.66 -7.46
N ARG A 43 -26.24 -22.44 -6.21
CA ARG A 43 -25.95 -23.34 -5.09
C ARG A 43 -26.45 -24.75 -5.37
N ALA A 44 -27.66 -24.91 -5.92
CA ALA A 44 -28.21 -26.23 -6.24
C ALA A 44 -27.33 -27.00 -7.23
N ARG A 45 -26.74 -26.32 -8.22
CA ARG A 45 -25.83 -26.92 -9.20
C ARG A 45 -24.51 -27.35 -8.57
N TYR A 46 -23.93 -26.51 -7.71
CA TYR A 46 -22.73 -26.88 -6.96
C TYR A 46 -22.97 -28.08 -6.04
N ALA A 47 -24.14 -28.15 -5.39
CA ALA A 47 -24.51 -29.28 -4.55
C ALA A 47 -24.71 -30.58 -5.34
N ALA A 48 -25.21 -30.51 -6.58
CA ALA A 48 -25.29 -31.67 -7.47
C ALA A 48 -23.89 -32.20 -7.84
N VAL A 49 -22.93 -31.30 -8.08
CA VAL A 49 -21.52 -31.69 -8.31
C VAL A 49 -20.91 -32.30 -7.05
N GLU A 50 -21.16 -31.73 -5.87
CA GLU A 50 -20.71 -32.31 -4.61
C GLU A 50 -21.23 -33.74 -4.42
N ALA A 51 -22.51 -33.99 -4.69
CA ALA A 51 -23.10 -35.32 -4.60
C ALA A 51 -22.46 -36.33 -5.57
N ALA A 52 -21.99 -35.87 -6.73
CA ALA A 52 -21.36 -36.71 -7.74
C ALA A 52 -19.86 -36.94 -7.52
N ALA A 53 -19.13 -35.93 -7.02
CA ALA A 53 -17.66 -35.93 -6.98
C ALA A 53 -17.08 -35.97 -5.55
N GLY A 54 -17.89 -35.79 -4.51
CA GLY A 54 -17.43 -35.75 -3.12
C GLY A 54 -16.64 -34.50 -2.72
N VAL A 55 -16.49 -33.53 -3.63
CA VAL A 55 -15.84 -32.23 -3.38
C VAL A 55 -16.88 -31.25 -2.82
N PRO A 56 -16.64 -30.57 -1.69
CA PRO A 56 -17.61 -29.65 -1.10
C PRO A 56 -18.09 -28.59 -2.08
N TRP A 57 -19.40 -28.34 -2.13
CA TRP A 57 -20.02 -27.44 -3.12
C TRP A 57 -19.35 -26.05 -3.16
N PHE A 58 -18.93 -25.53 -2.00
CA PHE A 58 -18.28 -24.23 -1.90
C PHE A 58 -16.87 -24.26 -2.50
N VAL A 59 -16.12 -25.37 -2.38
CA VAL A 59 -14.82 -25.53 -3.06
C VAL A 59 -15.01 -25.57 -4.58
N VAL A 60 -16.04 -26.29 -5.07
CA VAL A 60 -16.39 -26.30 -6.49
C VAL A 60 -16.71 -24.89 -6.98
N ALA A 61 -17.45 -24.10 -6.20
CA ALA A 61 -17.79 -22.72 -6.52
C ALA A 61 -16.56 -21.79 -6.57
N LEU A 62 -15.60 -21.96 -5.66
CA LEU A 62 -14.34 -21.21 -5.66
C LEU A 62 -13.53 -21.45 -6.94
N ILE A 63 -13.34 -22.73 -7.31
CA ILE A 63 -12.65 -23.12 -8.54
C ILE A 63 -13.39 -22.56 -9.74
N HIS A 64 -14.72 -22.75 -9.81
CA HIS A 64 -15.53 -22.25 -10.91
C HIS A 64 -15.46 -20.72 -11.08
N ASN A 65 -15.36 -19.98 -9.97
CA ASN A 65 -15.14 -18.54 -10.00
C ASN A 65 -13.77 -18.16 -10.56
N LEU A 66 -12.71 -18.89 -10.18
CA LEU A 66 -11.35 -18.63 -10.61
C LEU A 66 -11.08 -19.04 -12.06
N GLU A 67 -11.62 -20.18 -12.50
CA GLU A 67 -11.33 -20.73 -13.83
C GLU A 67 -12.28 -20.24 -14.92
N ALA A 68 -13.54 -19.95 -14.58
CA ALA A 68 -14.57 -19.64 -15.56
C ALA A 68 -15.42 -18.41 -15.21
N SER A 69 -15.01 -17.62 -14.20
CA SER A 69 -15.79 -16.48 -13.71
C SER A 69 -17.24 -16.85 -13.37
N GLY A 70 -17.51 -18.08 -12.95
CA GLY A 70 -18.85 -18.58 -12.63
C GLY A 70 -19.77 -18.87 -13.83
N SER A 71 -19.23 -19.01 -15.05
CA SER A 71 -20.00 -19.32 -16.25
C SER A 71 -20.34 -20.81 -16.38
N PHE A 72 -21.61 -21.15 -16.21
CA PHE A 72 -22.11 -22.52 -16.38
C PHE A 72 -22.28 -22.99 -17.84
N ARG A 73 -21.77 -22.24 -18.83
CA ARG A 73 -21.96 -22.54 -20.26
C ARG A 73 -20.82 -23.35 -20.87
N SER A 74 -19.79 -23.60 -20.08
CA SER A 74 -18.52 -24.13 -20.54
C SER A 74 -17.97 -25.19 -19.58
N HIS A 75 -17.18 -26.11 -20.13
CA HIS A 75 -16.42 -27.12 -19.41
C HIS A 75 -15.54 -26.48 -18.34
N LEU A 76 -15.58 -27.00 -17.11
CA LEU A 76 -14.73 -26.53 -16.02
C LEU A 76 -13.23 -26.81 -16.30
N HIS A 77 -12.92 -27.83 -17.11
CA HIS A 77 -11.55 -28.21 -17.45
C HIS A 77 -10.73 -27.06 -18.05
N ASN A 78 -11.34 -26.29 -18.96
CA ASN A 78 -10.62 -25.30 -19.77
C ASN A 78 -11.52 -24.21 -20.40
N GLY A 79 -12.82 -24.24 -20.16
CA GLY A 79 -13.77 -23.26 -20.68
C GLY A 79 -14.32 -23.53 -22.08
N ASP A 80 -14.12 -24.70 -22.70
CA ASP A 80 -14.77 -25.04 -23.98
C ASP A 80 -16.29 -25.16 -23.83
N LEU A 81 -17.06 -24.97 -24.92
CA LEU A 81 -18.53 -25.10 -24.87
C LEU A 81 -18.96 -26.54 -24.57
N LEU A 82 -20.02 -26.69 -23.77
CA LEU A 82 -20.56 -27.99 -23.35
C LEU A 82 -21.19 -28.83 -24.49
N THR A 83 -21.23 -28.33 -25.72
CA THR A 83 -21.86 -29.01 -26.87
C THR A 83 -21.00 -30.12 -27.47
N ALA A 84 -19.72 -30.21 -27.10
CA ALA A 84 -18.79 -31.22 -27.57
C ALA A 84 -17.70 -31.43 -26.53
N ARG A 85 -16.88 -32.47 -26.68
CA ARG A 85 -15.71 -32.67 -25.82
C ARG A 85 -14.75 -31.49 -25.94
N THR A 86 -13.95 -31.28 -24.89
CA THR A 86 -12.86 -30.31 -24.87
C THR A 86 -11.92 -30.50 -26.07
N VAL A 87 -11.60 -29.42 -26.75
CA VAL A 87 -10.60 -29.35 -27.82
C VAL A 87 -9.33 -28.69 -27.34
N ARG A 88 -9.45 -27.73 -26.41
CA ARG A 88 -8.32 -27.17 -25.68
C ARG A 88 -7.80 -28.18 -24.67
N VAL A 89 -6.56 -27.98 -24.20
CA VAL A 89 -5.94 -28.85 -23.21
C VAL A 89 -6.64 -28.65 -21.85
N PRO A 90 -7.01 -29.73 -21.13
CA PRO A 90 -6.92 -31.14 -21.53
C PRO A 90 -7.99 -31.52 -22.55
N ALA A 91 -7.59 -32.08 -23.70
CA ALA A 91 -8.49 -32.38 -24.82
C ALA A 91 -9.15 -33.76 -24.70
N GLY A 92 -10.36 -33.89 -25.26
CA GLY A 92 -11.11 -35.15 -25.35
C GLY A 92 -11.94 -35.51 -24.12
N LEU A 93 -12.20 -34.54 -23.23
CA LEU A 93 -12.95 -34.72 -21.98
C LEU A 93 -14.33 -34.04 -22.03
N PRO A 94 -15.33 -34.54 -21.29
CA PRO A 94 -15.39 -35.84 -20.60
C PRO A 94 -15.23 -37.02 -21.55
N LYS A 95 -14.71 -38.15 -21.05
CA LYS A 95 -14.55 -39.35 -21.89
C LYS A 95 -15.87 -40.06 -22.20
N ALA A 96 -16.83 -39.98 -21.29
CA ALA A 96 -18.17 -40.51 -21.49
C ALA A 96 -18.96 -39.63 -22.48
N ALA A 97 -19.99 -40.20 -23.13
CA ALA A 97 -20.96 -39.42 -23.87
C ALA A 97 -21.90 -38.67 -22.88
N PRO A 98 -22.52 -37.55 -23.28
CA PRO A 98 -23.45 -36.83 -22.42
C PRO A 98 -24.59 -37.72 -21.93
N ALA A 99 -24.96 -37.60 -20.66
CA ALA A 99 -25.94 -38.49 -20.04
C ALA A 99 -27.37 -38.30 -20.55
N GLN A 100 -27.76 -37.10 -21.01
CA GLN A 100 -29.15 -36.76 -21.36
C GLN A 100 -29.31 -36.01 -22.70
N GLY A 101 -28.58 -36.41 -23.74
CA GLY A 101 -28.80 -35.92 -25.11
C GLY A 101 -27.52 -35.55 -25.85
N ASP A 102 -27.59 -34.48 -26.66
CA ASP A 102 -26.51 -34.10 -27.58
C ASP A 102 -25.44 -33.17 -26.96
N ALA A 103 -25.65 -32.68 -25.73
CA ALA A 103 -24.74 -31.76 -25.06
C ALA A 103 -24.54 -32.14 -23.59
N TYR A 104 -23.35 -31.85 -23.06
CA TYR A 104 -23.01 -32.11 -21.66
C TYR A 104 -23.78 -31.17 -20.71
N SER A 105 -24.26 -31.70 -19.59
CA SER A 105 -24.60 -30.84 -18.46
C SER A 105 -23.32 -30.24 -17.87
N TRP A 106 -23.45 -29.09 -17.21
CA TRP A 106 -22.29 -28.50 -16.54
C TRP A 106 -21.85 -29.38 -15.36
N GLU A 107 -22.79 -30.02 -14.68
CA GLU A 107 -22.55 -30.84 -13.50
C GLU A 107 -21.74 -32.09 -13.83
N GLU A 108 -22.08 -32.80 -14.91
CA GLU A 108 -21.32 -33.98 -15.33
C GLU A 108 -19.92 -33.60 -15.82
N SER A 109 -19.80 -32.47 -16.53
CA SER A 109 -18.49 -31.96 -16.93
C SER A 109 -17.66 -31.53 -15.73
N ALA A 110 -18.25 -30.88 -14.73
CA ALA A 110 -17.54 -30.40 -13.55
C ALA A 110 -17.05 -31.57 -12.71
N ALA A 111 -17.86 -32.62 -12.53
CA ALA A 111 -17.44 -33.83 -11.83
C ALA A 111 -16.26 -34.53 -12.53
N ASP A 112 -16.29 -34.63 -13.87
CA ASP A 112 -15.17 -35.18 -14.65
C ASP A 112 -13.89 -34.33 -14.50
N ALA A 113 -14.01 -32.99 -14.48
CA ALA A 113 -12.89 -32.08 -14.28
C ALA A 113 -12.24 -32.27 -12.89
N LEU A 114 -13.05 -32.35 -11.84
CA LEU A 114 -12.57 -32.55 -10.47
C LEU A 114 -11.87 -33.91 -10.30
N ALA A 115 -12.37 -34.94 -10.98
CA ALA A 115 -11.73 -36.26 -11.03
C ALA A 115 -10.40 -36.24 -11.81
N PHE A 116 -10.34 -35.51 -12.92
CA PHE A 116 -9.11 -35.32 -13.69
C PHE A 116 -7.99 -34.69 -12.84
N ASP A 117 -8.32 -33.69 -12.03
CA ASP A 117 -7.37 -33.01 -11.11
C ASP A 117 -7.16 -33.75 -9.77
N ARG A 118 -7.79 -34.91 -9.61
CA ARG A 118 -7.75 -35.77 -8.40
C ARG A 118 -8.20 -35.03 -7.14
N LEU A 119 -9.20 -34.16 -7.26
CA LEU A 119 -9.84 -33.54 -6.10
C LEU A 119 -10.92 -34.44 -5.49
N ASP A 120 -11.48 -35.35 -6.28
CA ASP A 120 -12.35 -36.45 -5.83
C ASP A 120 -11.66 -37.42 -4.84
N GLN A 121 -10.33 -37.50 -4.92
CA GLN A 121 -9.49 -38.33 -4.04
C GLN A 121 -9.00 -37.60 -2.78
N TRP A 122 -9.24 -36.29 -2.67
CA TRP A 122 -8.83 -35.48 -1.54
C TRP A 122 -9.91 -35.44 -0.47
N THR A 123 -9.54 -35.66 0.79
CA THR A 123 -10.49 -35.82 1.90
C THR A 123 -10.38 -34.75 2.99
N ASP A 124 -9.26 -34.03 3.06
CA ASP A 124 -9.06 -32.99 4.06
C ASP A 124 -9.66 -31.66 3.62
N TRP A 125 -10.93 -31.46 3.95
CA TRP A 125 -11.66 -30.24 3.65
C TRP A 125 -11.70 -29.25 4.82
N THR A 126 -10.69 -29.30 5.70
CA THR A 126 -10.43 -28.21 6.66
C THR A 126 -9.91 -26.97 5.93
N VAL A 127 -9.87 -25.81 6.60
CA VAL A 127 -9.31 -24.56 6.03
C VAL A 127 -7.89 -24.77 5.44
N PRO A 128 -6.93 -25.37 6.17
CA PRO A 128 -5.61 -25.67 5.61
C PRO A 128 -5.65 -26.67 4.45
N GLY A 129 -6.52 -27.68 4.55
CA GLY A 129 -6.67 -28.70 3.52
C GLY A 129 -7.20 -28.13 2.20
N ILE A 130 -8.19 -27.24 2.27
CA ILE A 130 -8.72 -26.48 1.12
C ILE A 130 -7.63 -25.61 0.52
N ALA A 131 -6.93 -24.81 1.33
CA ALA A 131 -5.86 -23.94 0.85
C ALA A 131 -4.76 -24.75 0.12
N PHE A 132 -4.35 -25.90 0.68
CA PHE A 132 -3.39 -26.78 0.05
C PHE A 132 -3.90 -27.37 -1.26
N ALA A 133 -5.13 -27.88 -1.28
CA ALA A 133 -5.75 -28.46 -2.47
C ALA A 133 -5.85 -27.44 -3.61
N LEU A 134 -6.25 -26.21 -3.30
CA LEU A 134 -6.37 -25.12 -4.28
C LEU A 134 -5.00 -24.57 -4.72
N GLU A 135 -4.01 -24.50 -3.84
CA GLU A 135 -2.65 -24.16 -4.26
C GLU A 135 -2.03 -25.25 -5.13
N ARG A 136 -2.33 -26.53 -4.86
CA ARG A 136 -1.94 -27.65 -5.71
C ARG A 136 -2.62 -27.57 -7.08
N TYR A 137 -3.91 -27.24 -7.10
CA TYR A 137 -4.72 -27.09 -8.30
C TYR A 137 -4.13 -26.03 -9.24
N ASN A 138 -3.87 -24.81 -8.72
CA ASN A 138 -3.21 -23.76 -9.48
C ASN A 138 -1.71 -24.03 -9.74
N GLY A 139 -1.05 -24.73 -8.82
CA GLY A 139 0.37 -25.06 -8.85
C GLY A 139 1.22 -24.26 -7.86
N PHE A 140 2.22 -24.94 -7.29
CA PHE A 140 3.14 -24.43 -6.25
C PHE A 140 4.24 -23.49 -6.76
N GLY A 141 4.00 -22.76 -7.85
CA GLY A 141 5.00 -21.88 -8.48
C GLY A 141 5.51 -20.80 -7.52
N TYR A 142 4.60 -20.14 -6.80
CA TYR A 142 4.93 -19.11 -5.81
C TYR A 142 5.71 -19.71 -4.64
N ARG A 143 5.20 -20.76 -4.00
CA ARG A 143 5.86 -21.40 -2.86
C ARG A 143 7.28 -21.90 -3.17
N ARG A 144 7.51 -22.40 -4.38
CA ARG A 144 8.82 -22.93 -4.79
C ARG A 144 9.82 -21.85 -5.19
N ARG A 145 9.38 -20.77 -5.85
CA ARG A 145 10.27 -19.79 -6.49
C ARG A 145 10.24 -18.41 -5.82
N TYR A 146 9.13 -18.06 -5.18
CA TYR A 146 8.86 -16.76 -4.57
C TYR A 146 8.14 -16.93 -3.22
N PRO A 147 8.71 -17.64 -2.23
CA PRO A 147 8.02 -17.98 -0.98
C PRO A 147 7.60 -16.75 -0.12
N HIS A 148 8.15 -15.58 -0.43
CA HIS A 148 7.76 -14.29 0.17
C HIS A 148 6.48 -13.70 -0.43
N VAL A 149 6.03 -14.19 -1.59
CA VAL A 149 4.74 -13.82 -2.21
C VAL A 149 3.76 -14.94 -1.98
N LYS A 150 2.73 -14.68 -1.16
CA LYS A 150 1.62 -15.61 -1.00
C LYS A 150 0.84 -15.69 -2.31
N SER A 151 0.38 -16.89 -2.67
CA SER A 151 -0.25 -17.12 -3.96
C SER A 151 -1.46 -16.19 -4.16
N PRO A 152 -1.47 -15.30 -5.18
CA PRO A 152 -2.65 -14.49 -5.49
C PRO A 152 -3.89 -15.34 -5.78
N TYR A 153 -3.71 -16.57 -6.29
CA TYR A 153 -4.80 -17.51 -6.52
C TYR A 153 -5.58 -17.83 -5.24
N LEU A 154 -4.89 -17.84 -4.09
CA LEU A 154 -5.53 -18.06 -2.80
C LEU A 154 -5.92 -16.74 -2.11
N TRP A 155 -5.02 -15.75 -2.10
CA TRP A 155 -5.05 -14.66 -1.13
C TRP A 155 -5.31 -13.28 -1.73
N SER A 156 -5.44 -13.14 -3.06
CA SER A 156 -5.68 -11.83 -3.67
C SER A 156 -6.96 -11.18 -3.17
N PHE A 157 -6.92 -9.85 -3.00
CA PHE A 157 -7.94 -9.01 -2.35
C PHE A 157 -7.97 -9.08 -0.83
N SER A 158 -6.97 -9.69 -0.19
CA SER A 158 -6.79 -9.66 1.26
C SER A 158 -5.45 -9.06 1.68
N ASN A 159 -5.31 -8.76 2.97
CA ASN A 159 -4.05 -8.39 3.62
C ASN A 159 -2.92 -9.44 3.48
N ALA A 160 -3.23 -10.69 3.12
CA ALA A 160 -2.23 -11.73 2.90
C ALA A 160 -1.51 -11.62 1.54
N TYR A 161 -2.00 -10.79 0.61
CA TYR A 161 -1.40 -10.58 -0.72
C TYR A 161 -1.42 -9.11 -1.14
N THR A 162 -0.26 -8.57 -1.50
CA THR A 162 -0.12 -7.17 -1.95
C THR A 162 0.15 -7.07 -3.45
N ARG A 163 1.22 -7.70 -3.94
CA ARG A 163 1.67 -7.66 -5.33
C ARG A 163 2.65 -8.81 -5.62
N GLY A 164 2.95 -9.01 -6.89
CA GLY A 164 3.76 -10.13 -7.37
C GLY A 164 2.85 -11.17 -8.02
N LYS A 165 3.03 -11.42 -9.32
CA LYS A 165 2.17 -12.35 -10.07
C LYS A 165 2.92 -12.99 -11.22
N PHE A 166 2.63 -14.27 -11.50
CA PHE A 166 2.90 -14.85 -12.82
C PHE A 166 1.97 -14.23 -13.85
N ILE A 167 2.55 -13.48 -14.80
CA ILE A 167 1.82 -12.82 -15.88
C ILE A 167 1.73 -13.69 -17.14
N ALA A 168 2.59 -14.72 -17.23
CA ALA A 168 2.54 -15.79 -18.21
C ALA A 168 3.23 -17.03 -17.61
N ASP A 169 3.14 -18.17 -18.30
CA ASP A 169 3.76 -19.42 -17.86
C ASP A 169 5.25 -19.24 -17.60
N GLY A 170 5.67 -19.45 -16.36
CA GLY A 170 7.04 -19.28 -15.92
C GLY A 170 7.47 -17.83 -15.67
N VAL A 171 6.75 -16.82 -16.17
CA VAL A 171 7.12 -15.39 -16.15
C VAL A 171 6.51 -14.67 -14.95
N PHE A 172 7.33 -14.39 -13.93
CA PHE A 172 6.93 -13.66 -12.73
C PHE A 172 7.23 -12.16 -12.87
N SER A 173 6.28 -11.32 -12.48
CA SER A 173 6.46 -9.88 -12.29
C SER A 173 6.29 -9.54 -10.81
N PRO A 174 7.26 -8.89 -10.15
CA PRO A 174 7.14 -8.47 -8.76
C PRO A 174 6.14 -7.32 -8.55
N ASP A 175 5.86 -6.54 -9.59
CA ASP A 175 5.01 -5.35 -9.52
C ASP A 175 3.57 -5.60 -9.97
N ALA A 176 3.31 -6.70 -10.70
CA ALA A 176 1.98 -7.04 -11.15
C ALA A 176 1.05 -7.40 -9.98
N VAL A 177 -0.15 -6.82 -9.98
CA VAL A 177 -1.18 -7.04 -8.95
C VAL A 177 -2.33 -7.83 -9.55
N SER A 178 -2.71 -8.95 -8.93
CA SER A 178 -3.89 -9.70 -9.34
C SER A 178 -5.16 -8.86 -9.20
N GLN A 179 -5.94 -8.84 -10.28
CA GLN A 179 -7.27 -8.19 -10.35
C GLN A 179 -8.40 -9.20 -10.15
N GLN A 180 -8.07 -10.42 -9.72
CA GLN A 180 -9.00 -11.51 -9.51
C GLN A 180 -8.99 -11.87 -8.02
N CYS A 181 -10.18 -11.99 -7.42
CA CYS A 181 -10.34 -12.40 -6.02
C CYS A 181 -9.73 -13.79 -5.79
N GLY A 182 -8.91 -13.92 -4.75
CA GLY A 182 -8.34 -15.19 -4.35
C GLY A 182 -9.39 -16.13 -3.75
N ALA A 183 -9.17 -17.44 -3.88
CA ALA A 183 -10.10 -18.47 -3.43
C ALA A 183 -10.38 -18.41 -1.93
N MET A 184 -9.33 -18.26 -1.11
CA MET A 184 -9.47 -18.19 0.35
C MET A 184 -10.08 -16.87 0.78
N THR A 185 -9.85 -15.79 0.03
CA THR A 185 -10.53 -14.50 0.26
C THR A 185 -12.02 -14.56 -0.07
N LEU A 186 -12.41 -15.33 -1.10
CA LEU A 186 -13.83 -15.55 -1.39
C LEU A 186 -14.46 -16.54 -0.40
N LEU A 187 -13.70 -17.55 0.06
CA LEU A 187 -14.15 -18.48 1.10
C LEU A 187 -14.46 -17.76 2.41
N SER A 188 -13.65 -16.78 2.83
CA SER A 188 -13.94 -16.03 4.06
C SER A 188 -15.29 -15.31 3.99
N ALA A 189 -15.64 -14.72 2.84
CA ALA A 189 -16.96 -14.12 2.64
C ALA A 189 -18.09 -15.15 2.63
N LEU A 190 -17.88 -16.35 2.05
CA LEU A 190 -18.87 -17.43 2.13
C LEU A 190 -19.07 -17.95 3.56
N VAL A 191 -18.02 -17.95 4.38
CA VAL A 191 -18.12 -18.31 5.81
C VAL A 191 -18.97 -17.28 6.58
N GLU A 192 -18.79 -15.99 6.27
CA GLU A 192 -19.59 -14.90 6.86
C GLU A 192 -21.07 -14.99 6.46
N ASP A 193 -21.35 -15.24 5.18
CA ASP A 193 -22.71 -15.17 4.63
C ASP A 193 -23.49 -16.50 4.71
N ALA A 194 -22.82 -17.64 4.92
CA ALA A 194 -23.42 -18.97 4.91
C ALA A 194 -22.95 -19.84 6.10
N PRO A 195 -23.69 -19.85 7.24
CA PRO A 195 -23.31 -20.57 8.46
C PRO A 195 -23.05 -22.07 8.27
N GLU A 196 -23.69 -22.71 7.30
CA GLU A 196 -23.45 -24.11 6.97
C GLU A 196 -22.04 -24.36 6.40
N VAL A 197 -21.43 -23.36 5.76
CA VAL A 197 -20.04 -23.42 5.30
C VAL A 197 -19.11 -23.35 6.51
N ALA A 198 -19.33 -22.41 7.44
CA ALA A 198 -18.56 -22.30 8.68
C ALA A 198 -18.59 -23.61 9.49
N ALA A 199 -19.79 -24.20 9.67
CA ALA A 199 -19.97 -25.46 10.38
C ALA A 199 -19.19 -26.62 9.74
N ARG A 200 -19.17 -26.70 8.40
CA ARG A 200 -18.45 -27.75 7.68
C ARG A 200 -16.93 -27.64 7.77
N LEU A 201 -16.41 -26.42 7.95
CA LEU A 201 -14.98 -26.18 8.11
C LEU A 201 -14.48 -26.48 9.54
N GLY A 202 -15.39 -26.69 10.50
CA GLY A 202 -15.05 -26.73 11.92
C GLY A 202 -14.46 -25.40 12.40
N PHE A 203 -14.76 -24.31 11.69
CA PHE A 203 -14.25 -22.97 11.95
C PHE A 203 -15.34 -22.17 12.65
N THR A 204 -15.19 -21.97 13.96
CA THR A 204 -15.94 -20.94 14.69
C THR A 204 -15.27 -19.61 14.42
N GLN A 205 -15.93 -18.77 13.63
CA GLN A 205 -15.55 -17.37 13.49
C GLN A 205 -15.62 -16.73 14.89
N PRO A 206 -14.62 -15.95 15.33
CA PRO A 206 -14.77 -15.15 16.54
C PRO A 206 -16.02 -14.27 16.39
N ASP A 207 -16.75 -14.02 17.49
CA ASP A 207 -18.09 -13.40 17.52
C ASP A 207 -18.21 -12.03 16.83
N ALA A 208 -17.12 -11.46 16.32
CA ALA A 208 -17.10 -10.20 15.58
C ALA A 208 -16.18 -10.28 14.33
N PRO A 209 -16.72 -10.57 13.14
CA PRO A 209 -16.02 -10.40 11.85
C PRO A 209 -15.60 -8.94 11.60
N ASP A 210 -16.24 -7.99 12.29
CA ASP A 210 -16.02 -6.55 12.15
C ASP A 210 -15.03 -5.95 13.16
N GLU A 211 -14.49 -6.73 14.11
CA GLU A 211 -13.52 -6.20 15.09
C GLU A 211 -12.11 -5.98 14.50
N VAL A 212 -11.77 -6.68 13.41
CA VAL A 212 -10.45 -6.57 12.74
C VAL A 212 -10.42 -5.42 11.71
N ALA A 213 -11.51 -4.66 11.59
CA ALA A 213 -11.65 -3.53 10.67
C ALA A 213 -12.17 -2.24 11.35
N ARG A 214 -11.95 -2.06 12.66
CA ARG A 214 -12.21 -0.78 13.34
C ARG A 214 -10.91 0.04 13.50
N PRO A 215 -10.95 1.36 13.22
CA PRO A 215 -9.77 2.21 13.32
C PRO A 215 -9.21 2.22 14.75
N THR A 216 -7.92 1.92 14.88
CA THR A 216 -7.17 2.17 16.12
C THR A 216 -6.83 3.67 16.23
N PRO A 217 -6.83 4.24 17.46
CA PRO A 217 -6.78 3.55 18.75
C PRO A 217 -8.15 2.98 19.18
N HIS A 218 -8.18 1.68 19.50
CA HIS A 218 -9.37 0.95 19.96
C HIS A 218 -9.78 1.45 21.35
N VAL A 219 -11.03 1.88 21.45
CA VAL A 219 -11.83 1.88 22.69
C VAL A 219 -12.61 0.57 22.66
N ALA A 220 -12.40 -0.29 23.65
CA ALA A 220 -13.16 -1.53 23.83
C ALA A 220 -14.64 -1.22 24.09
N ASP A 221 -15.51 -2.18 23.81
CA ASP A 221 -16.97 -2.03 23.91
C ASP A 221 -17.47 -1.78 25.36
N ASP A 222 -16.61 -1.90 26.38
CA ASP A 222 -16.89 -1.50 27.77
C ASP A 222 -16.43 -0.05 28.11
N GLY A 223 -15.92 0.69 27.12
CA GLY A 223 -15.34 2.01 27.28
C GLY A 223 -13.88 2.02 27.74
N SER A 224 -13.22 0.87 27.88
CA SER A 224 -11.79 0.81 28.20
C SER A 224 -10.95 0.97 26.93
N ALA A 225 -10.12 2.01 26.85
CA ALA A 225 -9.10 2.09 25.80
C ALA A 225 -8.18 0.87 25.88
N VAL A 226 -7.67 0.35 24.74
CA VAL A 226 -6.42 -0.44 24.81
C VAL A 226 -5.43 0.47 25.48
N ASP A 227 -5.03 0.10 26.70
CA ASP A 227 -4.24 0.94 27.60
C ASP A 227 -3.04 1.48 26.82
N VAL A 228 -3.12 2.74 26.41
CA VAL A 228 -1.95 3.46 25.91
C VAL A 228 -1.04 3.52 27.13
N PRO A 229 0.23 3.06 27.05
CA PRO A 229 1.11 3.12 28.19
C PRO A 229 1.03 4.52 28.79
N GLY A 230 0.75 4.66 30.10
CA GLY A 230 0.56 5.97 30.73
C GLY A 230 1.72 6.95 30.52
N ASP A 231 2.90 6.41 30.16
CA ASP A 231 4.02 7.13 29.56
C ASP A 231 4.43 6.45 28.22
N PRO A 232 3.84 6.86 27.09
CA PRO A 232 4.12 6.22 25.81
C PRO A 232 5.49 6.65 25.28
N PRO A 233 6.24 5.75 24.62
CA PRO A 233 7.56 6.09 24.12
C PRO A 233 7.46 7.19 23.06
N ARG A 234 8.27 8.25 23.21
CA ARG A 234 8.30 9.34 22.23
C ARG A 234 8.85 8.87 20.89
N PHE A 235 8.30 9.40 19.80
CA PHE A 235 8.83 9.17 18.46
C PHE A 235 10.31 9.59 18.44
N PRO A 236 11.23 8.74 17.94
CA PRO A 236 12.66 9.00 18.02
C PRO A 236 13.15 10.14 17.11
N GLY A 237 12.25 10.88 16.46
CA GLY A 237 12.59 11.90 15.46
C GLY A 237 13.15 11.33 14.16
N LYS A 238 13.12 10.00 14.00
CA LYS A 238 13.69 9.27 12.86
C LYS A 238 12.74 8.19 12.39
N TYR A 239 12.64 8.04 11.08
CA TYR A 239 11.87 6.95 10.49
C TYR A 239 12.59 5.63 10.78
N LEU A 240 11.81 4.58 11.08
CA LEU A 240 12.36 3.24 11.25
C LEU A 240 12.07 2.43 9.98
N LEU A 241 13.13 1.98 9.33
CA LEU A 241 13.13 1.27 8.06
C LEU A 241 14.31 0.28 8.03
N PRO A 242 14.40 -0.63 7.04
CA PRO A 242 15.52 -1.54 6.95
C PRO A 242 16.89 -0.82 7.00
N GLY A 243 17.74 -1.24 7.93
CA GLY A 243 19.06 -0.62 8.17
C GLY A 243 19.08 0.50 9.22
N SER A 244 17.94 0.90 9.78
CA SER A 244 17.88 1.81 10.94
C SER A 244 18.72 1.29 12.12
N ARG A 245 19.36 2.22 12.85
CA ARG A 245 20.27 1.91 13.97
C ARG A 245 19.60 2.07 15.35
N GLU A 246 18.36 2.53 15.37
CA GLU A 246 17.56 2.89 16.53
C GLU A 246 17.03 1.64 17.26
N LYS A 247 17.94 0.74 17.69
CA LYS A 247 17.62 -0.59 18.23
C LYS A 247 16.55 -0.56 19.32
N ALA A 248 16.64 0.42 20.24
CA ALA A 248 15.68 0.55 21.34
C ALA A 248 14.27 0.93 20.84
N ALA A 249 14.15 1.82 19.85
CA ALA A 249 12.87 2.19 19.26
C ALA A 249 12.29 1.03 18.43
N ILE A 250 13.15 0.31 17.70
CA ILE A 250 12.74 -0.86 16.92
C ILE A 250 12.19 -1.96 17.83
N ARG A 251 12.81 -2.24 19.00
CA ARG A 251 12.27 -3.22 19.96
C ARG A 251 10.88 -2.85 20.44
N LYS A 252 10.66 -1.58 20.81
CA LYS A 252 9.35 -1.09 21.25
C LYS A 252 8.30 -1.29 20.17
N VAL A 253 8.65 -0.97 18.91
CA VAL A 253 7.77 -1.23 17.76
C VAL A 253 7.51 -2.73 17.63
N GLN A 254 8.53 -3.57 17.71
CA GLN A 254 8.38 -5.01 17.55
C GLN A 254 7.45 -5.62 18.62
N GLU A 255 7.65 -5.22 19.88
CA GLU A 255 6.81 -5.60 21.01
C GLU A 255 5.37 -5.13 20.83
N ARG A 256 5.18 -3.87 20.41
CA ARG A 256 3.84 -3.31 20.19
C ARG A 256 3.13 -3.98 19.02
N LEU A 257 3.81 -4.19 17.90
CA LEU A 257 3.26 -4.91 16.75
C LEU A 257 2.82 -6.33 17.12
N ALA A 258 3.59 -7.03 17.96
CA ALA A 258 3.20 -8.35 18.48
C ALA A 258 1.93 -8.28 19.34
N GLN A 259 1.81 -7.29 20.23
CA GLN A 259 0.58 -7.05 21.01
C GLN A 259 -0.62 -6.74 20.13
N MET A 260 -0.40 -6.06 18.99
CA MET A 260 -1.44 -5.70 18.02
C MET A 260 -1.74 -6.81 17.00
N GLY A 261 -1.27 -8.05 17.22
CA GLY A 261 -1.54 -9.18 16.32
C GLY A 261 -0.83 -9.10 14.96
N ALA A 262 0.21 -8.26 14.85
CA ALA A 262 1.09 -8.13 13.69
C ALA A 262 2.50 -8.60 14.06
N SER A 263 2.68 -9.88 14.41
CA SER A 263 3.94 -10.35 15.01
C SER A 263 5.15 -10.21 14.08
N PRO A 264 6.21 -9.46 14.49
CA PRO A 264 7.47 -9.35 13.76
C PRO A 264 8.48 -10.45 14.13
N GLY A 265 8.08 -11.44 14.93
CA GLY A 265 9.01 -12.36 15.59
C GLY A 265 9.58 -11.78 16.88
N ALA A 266 10.72 -12.33 17.34
CA ALA A 266 11.36 -11.88 18.58
C ALA A 266 11.84 -10.42 18.48
N PRO A 267 11.70 -9.60 19.55
CA PRO A 267 12.08 -8.18 19.53
C PRO A 267 13.60 -8.00 19.57
N SER A 268 14.25 -8.28 18.43
CA SER A 268 15.69 -8.24 18.24
C SER A 268 16.26 -6.82 18.32
N GLY A 269 15.45 -5.82 17.97
CA GLY A 269 15.88 -4.44 17.72
C GLY A 269 16.50 -4.23 16.34
N ALA A 270 16.46 -5.23 15.46
CA ALA A 270 16.81 -5.09 14.05
C ALA A 270 15.54 -4.89 13.23
N PHE A 271 15.53 -3.88 12.35
CA PHE A 271 14.44 -3.68 11.41
C PHE A 271 14.64 -4.62 10.21
N ASP A 272 14.45 -5.90 10.47
CA ASP A 272 14.62 -6.99 9.52
C ASP A 272 13.36 -7.22 8.67
N THR A 273 13.45 -8.18 7.74
CA THR A 273 12.34 -8.51 6.83
C THR A 273 11.04 -8.88 7.58
N PRO A 274 11.05 -9.70 8.65
CA PRO A 274 9.87 -9.92 9.49
C PRO A 274 9.28 -8.63 10.06
N THR A 275 10.12 -7.74 10.60
CA THR A 275 9.68 -6.45 11.15
C THR A 275 9.04 -5.57 10.08
N HIS A 276 9.63 -5.50 8.88
CA HIS A 276 9.08 -4.73 7.77
C HIS A 276 7.68 -5.23 7.37
N PHE A 277 7.48 -6.55 7.24
CA PHE A 277 6.17 -7.10 6.90
C PHE A 277 5.15 -6.96 8.03
N ALA A 278 5.57 -7.08 9.29
CA ALA A 278 4.71 -6.80 10.44
C ALA A 278 4.23 -5.33 10.46
N VAL A 279 5.10 -4.38 10.12
CA VAL A 279 4.71 -2.98 9.97
C VAL A 279 3.70 -2.81 8.84
N GLN A 280 3.91 -3.44 7.67
CA GLN A 280 2.94 -3.39 6.57
C GLN A 280 1.58 -3.99 6.97
N LEU A 281 1.59 -5.11 7.69
CA LEU A 281 0.38 -5.74 8.20
C LEU A 281 -0.38 -4.81 9.15
N PHE A 282 0.32 -4.18 10.09
CA PHE A 282 -0.27 -3.17 10.96
C PHE A 282 -0.82 -1.98 10.17
N GLN A 283 -0.04 -1.39 9.25
CA GLN A 283 -0.47 -0.27 8.42
C GLN A 283 -1.71 -0.60 7.58
N SER A 284 -1.83 -1.84 7.08
CA SER A 284 -3.00 -2.28 6.32
C SER A 284 -4.30 -2.34 7.13
N ARG A 285 -4.20 -2.35 8.46
CA ARG A 285 -5.32 -2.49 9.41
C ARG A 285 -5.56 -1.24 10.25
N ALA A 286 -4.67 -0.25 10.18
CA ALA A 286 -4.67 0.91 11.08
C ALA A 286 -4.84 2.22 10.32
N ALA A 287 -5.41 3.21 11.02
CA ALA A 287 -5.45 4.60 10.60
C ALA A 287 -4.44 5.42 11.43
N ASP A 288 -4.11 6.61 10.95
CA ASP A 288 -3.42 7.61 11.76
C ASP A 288 -4.37 8.22 12.82
N LEU A 289 -3.84 9.15 13.62
CA LEU A 289 -4.59 9.78 14.72
C LEU A 289 -5.74 10.67 14.22
N GLU A 290 -5.73 11.02 12.94
CA GLU A 290 -6.79 11.76 12.26
C GLU A 290 -7.84 10.84 11.62
N GLY A 291 -7.69 9.51 11.76
CA GLY A 291 -8.60 8.52 11.17
C GLY A 291 -8.34 8.25 9.69
N VAL A 292 -7.24 8.73 9.12
CA VAL A 292 -6.85 8.48 7.73
C VAL A 292 -6.10 7.14 7.64
N PRO A 293 -6.47 6.22 6.73
CA PRO A 293 -5.75 4.96 6.57
C PRO A 293 -4.25 5.16 6.38
N LEU A 294 -3.44 4.36 7.08
CA LEU A 294 -1.98 4.45 6.95
C LEU A 294 -1.52 3.97 5.57
N GLU A 295 -0.48 4.61 5.04
CA GLU A 295 0.21 4.12 3.85
C GLU A 295 0.96 2.82 4.19
N ILE A 296 0.83 1.81 3.34
CA ILE A 296 1.40 0.47 3.52
C ILE A 296 2.82 0.43 2.93
N ASP A 297 3.70 1.25 3.48
CA ASP A 297 5.09 1.41 3.03
C ASP A 297 6.09 0.55 3.81
N GLY A 298 5.67 -0.05 4.93
CA GLY A 298 6.52 -0.85 5.82
C GLY A 298 7.58 -0.02 6.54
N ILE A 299 7.33 1.28 6.67
CA ILE A 299 8.20 2.26 7.33
C ILE A 299 7.45 2.84 8.54
N VAL A 300 8.09 2.85 9.71
CA VAL A 300 7.49 3.49 10.89
C VAL A 300 7.88 4.96 10.94
N GLY A 301 7.02 5.80 10.36
CA GLY A 301 7.04 7.25 10.53
C GLY A 301 6.11 7.73 11.67
N PRO A 302 5.90 9.03 11.83
CA PRO A 302 5.16 9.60 12.96
C PRO A 302 3.69 9.16 13.00
N LYS A 303 3.06 9.03 11.83
CA LYS A 303 1.69 8.56 11.71
C LYS A 303 1.56 7.12 12.20
N THR A 304 2.45 6.24 11.75
CA THR A 304 2.50 4.83 12.19
C THR A 304 2.87 4.72 13.67
N TRP A 305 3.79 5.56 14.15
CA TRP A 305 4.17 5.60 15.57
C TRP A 305 3.02 6.08 16.46
N GLY A 306 2.34 7.15 16.07
CA GLY A 306 1.15 7.66 16.75
C GLY A 306 0.02 6.63 16.79
N ALA A 307 -0.20 5.91 15.69
CA ALA A 307 -1.16 4.80 15.67
C ALA A 307 -0.77 3.65 16.60
N LEU A 308 0.53 3.37 16.79
CA LEU A 308 1.03 2.33 17.68
C LEU A 308 0.99 2.75 19.16
N PHE A 309 1.30 4.00 19.48
CA PHE A 309 1.62 4.45 20.84
C PHE A 309 0.76 5.64 21.33
N GLY A 310 -0.23 6.09 20.57
CA GLY A 310 -1.15 7.16 20.93
C GLY A 310 -0.60 8.58 20.69
N PRO A 311 -1.44 9.62 20.85
CA PRO A 311 -1.10 11.02 20.53
C PRO A 311 0.06 11.57 21.38
N LEU A 312 0.12 11.23 22.67
CA LEU A 312 1.22 11.64 23.55
C LEU A 312 2.59 11.14 23.06
N SER A 313 2.64 10.07 22.27
CA SER A 313 3.90 9.55 21.71
C SER A 313 4.52 10.46 20.63
N ILE A 314 3.71 11.30 20.00
CA ILE A 314 4.15 12.27 18.98
C ILE A 314 4.18 13.72 19.50
N ASP A 315 3.66 13.95 20.71
CA ASP A 315 3.57 15.28 21.36
C ASP A 315 4.91 15.85 21.87
N SER A 316 6.06 15.42 21.37
CA SER A 316 7.33 16.06 21.72
C SER A 316 7.60 17.26 20.80
N GLU A 317 7.77 18.44 21.41
CA GLU A 317 8.31 19.67 20.83
C GLU A 317 9.34 19.39 19.73
N TRP A 318 9.08 19.92 18.52
CA TRP A 318 10.00 20.18 17.41
C TRP A 318 11.25 19.29 17.33
N VAL A 319 11.40 18.49 16.26
CA VAL A 319 12.68 17.84 15.96
C VAL A 319 13.76 18.91 15.90
N LYS A 320 14.58 19.00 16.96
CA LYS A 320 15.77 19.84 16.94
C LYS A 320 16.68 19.23 15.87
N PRO A 321 17.16 20.03 14.90
CA PRO A 321 18.11 19.53 13.93
C PRO A 321 19.25 18.78 14.64
N SER A 322 19.63 17.61 14.13
CA SER A 322 20.70 16.79 14.74
C SER A 322 22.08 17.47 14.71
N PHE A 323 22.15 18.63 14.05
CA PHE A 323 23.32 19.47 13.91
C PHE A 323 22.94 20.94 14.16
N ARG A 324 23.92 21.76 14.54
CA ARG A 324 23.71 23.21 14.64
C ARG A 324 23.69 23.81 13.23
N VAL A 325 22.54 24.35 12.82
CA VAL A 325 22.41 25.15 11.60
C VAL A 325 23.26 26.41 11.74
N GLY A 326 24.07 26.73 10.73
CA GLY A 326 24.91 27.93 10.73
C GLY A 326 24.05 29.20 10.72
N LYS A 327 24.53 30.28 11.37
CA LYS A 327 23.76 31.52 11.50
C LYS A 327 23.27 32.07 10.14
N ARG A 328 24.13 32.09 9.11
CA ARG A 328 23.77 32.59 7.77
C ARG A 328 22.66 31.76 7.11
N GLU A 329 22.75 30.44 7.25
CA GLU A 329 21.70 29.53 6.79
C GLU A 329 20.38 29.79 7.52
N ALA A 330 20.43 30.00 8.84
CA ALA A 330 19.24 30.26 9.65
C ALA A 330 18.60 31.63 9.35
N ASP A 331 19.41 32.67 9.15
CA ASP A 331 18.96 34.02 8.80
C ASP A 331 18.27 34.01 7.42
N LEU A 332 18.90 33.37 6.42
CA LEU A 332 18.31 33.22 5.08
C LEU A 332 17.04 32.35 5.10
N ALA A 333 17.05 31.26 5.86
CA ALA A 333 15.90 30.39 6.04
C ALA A 333 14.70 31.14 6.62
N SER A 334 14.93 31.97 7.63
CA SER A 334 13.86 32.77 8.26
C SER A 334 13.30 33.80 7.28
N ALA A 335 14.16 34.54 6.59
CA ALA A 335 13.75 35.56 5.62
C ALA A 335 13.01 34.97 4.41
N VAL A 336 13.43 33.81 3.90
CA VAL A 336 12.74 33.19 2.75
C VAL A 336 11.38 32.62 3.13
N ILE A 337 11.23 32.10 4.34
CA ILE A 337 9.92 31.64 4.85
C ILE A 337 8.99 32.84 5.01
N GLU A 338 9.44 33.92 5.63
CA GLU A 338 8.63 35.15 5.82
C GLU A 338 8.12 35.70 4.48
N ILE A 339 8.98 35.76 3.46
CA ILE A 339 8.58 36.18 2.11
C ILE A 339 7.57 35.20 1.51
N ALA A 340 7.83 33.89 1.58
CA ALA A 340 6.95 32.89 1.01
C ALA A 340 5.57 32.86 1.71
N GLU A 341 5.52 33.10 3.03
CA GLU A 341 4.29 33.23 3.82
C GLU A 341 3.43 34.41 3.36
N GLY A 342 4.07 35.53 3.02
CA GLY A 342 3.39 36.71 2.47
C GLY A 342 2.70 36.49 1.12
N GLU A 343 3.10 35.45 0.38
CA GLU A 343 2.52 35.12 -0.92
C GLU A 343 1.44 34.03 -0.83
N ILE A 344 1.15 33.48 0.36
CA ILE A 344 0.01 32.57 0.54
C ILE A 344 -1.28 33.26 0.07
N ASP A 345 -2.15 32.50 -0.58
CA ASP A 345 -3.39 33.01 -1.20
C ASP A 345 -3.23 33.81 -2.50
N VAL A 346 -2.01 34.01 -3.00
CA VAL A 346 -1.83 34.40 -4.40
C VAL A 346 -2.43 33.33 -5.31
N ARG A 347 -3.20 33.78 -6.30
CA ARG A 347 -3.87 32.93 -7.29
C ARG A 347 -3.52 33.37 -8.70
N GLU A 348 -3.62 32.43 -9.62
CA GLU A 348 -3.57 32.71 -11.04
C GLU A 348 -4.78 33.52 -11.50
N VAL A 349 -4.57 34.37 -12.51
CA VAL A 349 -5.58 35.23 -13.11
C VAL A 349 -5.52 35.11 -14.64
N PRO A 350 -6.49 34.44 -15.29
CA PRO A 350 -7.55 33.62 -14.68
C PRO A 350 -7.02 32.31 -14.06
N PRO A 351 -7.78 31.63 -13.18
CA PRO A 351 -7.36 30.36 -12.59
C PRO A 351 -6.99 29.29 -13.64
N GLY A 352 -5.87 28.60 -13.44
CA GLY A 352 -5.37 27.55 -14.34
C GLY A 352 -4.65 28.06 -15.59
N SER A 353 -4.40 29.38 -15.70
CA SER A 353 -3.73 29.96 -16.86
C SER A 353 -2.21 30.03 -16.75
N ASN A 354 -1.62 29.73 -15.58
CA ASN A 354 -0.22 30.04 -15.24
C ASN A 354 0.12 31.53 -15.49
N ARG A 355 -0.82 32.44 -15.18
CA ARG A 355 -0.67 33.90 -15.36
C ARG A 355 -1.22 34.64 -14.16
N GLY A 356 -0.92 35.93 -14.08
CA GLY A 356 -1.37 36.84 -13.02
C GLY A 356 -0.27 37.85 -12.69
N PRO A 357 -0.58 38.99 -12.07
CA PRO A 357 0.42 40.03 -11.80
C PRO A 357 1.62 39.51 -11.00
N GLN A 358 1.36 38.77 -9.91
CA GLN A 358 2.39 38.15 -9.07
C GLN A 358 3.08 36.98 -9.79
N VAL A 359 2.31 36.13 -10.48
CA VAL A 359 2.85 34.98 -11.22
C VAL A 359 3.85 35.41 -12.30
N GLU A 360 3.55 36.50 -13.02
CA GLU A 360 4.48 37.10 -14.00
C GLU A 360 5.73 37.66 -13.32
N ALA A 361 5.62 38.23 -12.11
CA ALA A 361 6.78 38.67 -11.34
C ALA A 361 7.68 37.48 -10.96
N TYR A 362 7.12 36.37 -10.49
CA TYR A 362 7.90 35.16 -10.20
C TYR A 362 8.61 34.63 -11.45
N LEU A 363 7.88 34.49 -12.57
CA LEU A 363 8.40 34.00 -13.85
C LEU A 363 9.51 34.89 -14.40
N SER A 364 9.35 36.21 -14.30
CA SER A 364 10.35 37.19 -14.72
C SER A 364 11.68 37.04 -13.97
N SER A 365 11.65 36.61 -12.70
CA SER A 365 12.85 36.39 -11.89
C SER A 365 13.80 35.33 -12.46
N VAL A 366 13.28 34.43 -13.30
CA VAL A 366 14.03 33.38 -14.00
C VAL A 366 14.00 33.56 -15.52
N GLY A 367 13.60 34.74 -16.01
CA GLY A 367 13.56 35.08 -17.44
C GLY A 367 12.44 34.39 -18.24
N LEU A 368 11.39 33.90 -17.58
CA LEU A 368 10.23 33.30 -18.23
C LEU A 368 9.07 34.30 -18.37
N LYS A 369 8.15 34.00 -19.31
CA LYS A 369 6.91 34.75 -19.53
C LYS A 369 5.71 33.99 -18.96
N GLY A 370 4.60 34.66 -18.69
CA GLY A 370 3.35 34.03 -18.28
C GLY A 370 2.85 32.94 -19.22
N GLY A 371 2.14 31.99 -18.63
CA GLY A 371 1.71 30.74 -19.25
C GLY A 371 2.66 29.57 -18.99
N ASN A 372 3.80 29.80 -18.33
CA ASN A 372 4.72 28.75 -17.93
C ASN A 372 4.46 28.28 -16.49
N PRO A 373 4.65 26.98 -16.18
CA PRO A 373 4.65 26.52 -14.80
C PRO A 373 5.66 27.28 -13.94
N TRP A 374 5.22 27.72 -12.76
CA TRP A 374 5.93 28.75 -12.00
C TRP A 374 6.40 28.33 -10.60
N CYS A 375 6.34 27.05 -10.24
CA CYS A 375 6.76 26.58 -8.90
C CYS A 375 8.23 26.89 -8.58
N MET A 376 9.16 26.57 -9.49
CA MET A 376 10.58 26.86 -9.30
C MET A 376 10.90 28.35 -9.44
N ALA A 377 10.12 29.07 -10.27
CA ALA A 377 10.24 30.52 -10.42
C ALA A 377 9.84 31.24 -9.12
N PHE A 378 8.79 30.78 -8.44
CA PHE A 378 8.37 31.23 -7.12
C PHE A 378 9.46 31.00 -6.07
N VAL A 379 10.04 29.80 -6.03
CA VAL A 379 11.16 29.49 -5.11
C VAL A 379 12.33 30.45 -5.36
N HIS A 380 12.76 30.60 -6.62
CA HIS A 380 13.85 31.51 -6.97
C HIS A 380 13.54 32.96 -6.57
N TRP A 381 12.31 33.43 -6.82
CA TRP A 381 11.88 34.79 -6.46
C TRP A 381 11.92 35.03 -4.95
N CYS A 382 11.44 34.08 -4.13
CA CYS A 382 11.49 34.19 -2.67
C CYS A 382 12.94 34.30 -2.18
N PHE A 383 13.83 33.44 -2.70
CA PHE A 383 15.25 33.48 -2.36
C PHE A 383 15.94 34.75 -2.86
N ALA A 384 15.53 35.31 -4.00
CA ALA A 384 16.06 36.58 -4.50
C ALA A 384 15.69 37.75 -3.57
N GLY A 385 14.44 37.80 -3.09
CA GLY A 385 14.01 38.79 -2.10
C GLY A 385 14.75 38.67 -0.77
N ALA A 386 14.85 37.45 -0.24
CA ALA A 386 15.53 37.18 1.03
C ALA A 386 17.03 37.50 0.94
N ALA A 387 17.68 37.08 -0.14
CA ALA A 387 19.09 37.36 -0.40
C ALA A 387 19.35 38.86 -0.53
N GLY A 388 18.47 39.60 -1.22
CA GLY A 388 18.52 41.06 -1.32
C GLY A 388 18.39 41.75 0.03
N ALA A 389 17.41 41.35 0.85
CA ALA A 389 17.20 41.92 2.19
C ALA A 389 18.39 41.69 3.14
N LEU A 390 19.08 40.55 3.00
CA LEU A 390 20.23 40.19 3.84
C LEU A 390 21.59 40.59 3.25
N GLY A 391 21.63 41.13 2.02
CA GLY A 391 22.88 41.49 1.34
C GLY A 391 23.78 40.28 1.03
N VAL A 392 23.18 39.11 0.76
CA VAL A 392 23.89 37.86 0.40
C VAL A 392 23.58 37.47 -1.05
N PRO A 393 24.40 36.64 -1.71
CA PRO A 393 24.07 36.20 -3.07
C PRO A 393 22.93 35.18 -3.07
N ASN A 394 22.00 35.31 -4.02
CA ASN A 394 21.02 34.26 -4.31
C ASN A 394 21.74 33.10 -5.03
N ARG A 395 21.75 31.92 -4.40
CA ARG A 395 22.38 30.71 -4.93
C ARG A 395 21.40 29.73 -5.57
N VAL A 396 20.10 30.02 -5.53
CA VAL A 396 19.10 29.22 -6.25
C VAL A 396 19.31 29.43 -7.75
N PRO A 397 19.45 28.37 -8.57
CA PRO A 397 19.62 28.55 -10.00
C PRO A 397 18.43 29.29 -10.65
N ALA A 398 18.72 30.26 -11.51
CA ALA A 398 17.70 31.05 -12.21
C ALA A 398 17.06 30.26 -13.36
N THR A 399 16.20 29.31 -13.03
CA THR A 399 15.47 28.48 -14.01
C THR A 399 14.08 28.09 -13.50
N GLY A 400 13.10 28.01 -14.39
CA GLY A 400 11.78 27.44 -14.06
C GLY A 400 11.75 25.90 -14.06
N HIS A 401 12.81 25.22 -14.51
CA HIS A 401 12.81 23.77 -14.69
C HIS A 401 13.40 23.05 -13.47
N VAL A 402 12.55 22.38 -12.69
CA VAL A 402 12.90 21.75 -11.40
C VAL A 402 14.08 20.78 -11.50
N ARG A 403 14.09 19.87 -12.48
CA ARG A 403 15.19 18.90 -12.64
C ARG A 403 16.51 19.57 -13.02
N THR A 404 16.45 20.63 -13.81
CA THR A 404 17.63 21.43 -14.16
C THR A 404 18.15 22.17 -12.93
N SER A 405 17.25 22.77 -12.15
CA SER A 405 17.61 23.42 -10.89
C SER A 405 18.28 22.43 -9.93
N TRP A 406 17.73 21.22 -9.76
CA TRP A 406 18.34 20.19 -8.92
C TRP A 406 19.75 19.79 -9.40
N GLN A 407 19.91 19.54 -10.70
CA GLN A 407 21.22 19.21 -11.29
C GLN A 407 22.24 20.34 -11.14
N GLN A 408 21.83 21.59 -11.30
CA GLN A 408 22.69 22.76 -11.13
C GLN A 408 23.04 22.98 -9.66
N THR A 409 22.09 22.79 -8.75
CA THR A 409 22.29 22.88 -7.30
C THR A 409 23.36 21.90 -6.83
N GLY A 410 23.35 20.65 -7.31
CA GLY A 410 24.38 19.65 -7.00
C GLY A 410 25.79 19.97 -7.52
N LYS A 411 25.95 21.00 -8.36
CA LYS A 411 27.25 21.47 -8.89
C LYS A 411 27.79 22.70 -8.15
N ILE A 412 27.02 23.28 -7.22
CA ILE A 412 27.45 24.47 -6.48
C ILE A 412 28.45 24.04 -5.40
N ALA A 413 29.69 24.54 -5.51
CA ALA A 413 30.80 24.08 -4.67
C ALA A 413 30.78 24.61 -3.22
N SER A 414 30.10 25.73 -2.94
CA SER A 414 30.10 26.34 -1.61
C SER A 414 28.82 27.15 -1.33
N GLY A 415 28.46 27.25 -0.04
CA GLY A 415 27.27 27.97 0.42
C GLY A 415 25.95 27.29 0.05
N VAL A 416 26.00 26.00 -0.32
CA VAL A 416 24.83 25.16 -0.53
C VAL A 416 25.05 23.84 0.18
N ARG A 417 24.09 23.44 1.02
CA ARG A 417 24.09 22.13 1.68
C ARG A 417 23.01 21.28 1.03
N VAL A 418 23.45 20.25 0.32
CA VAL A 418 22.57 19.27 -0.34
C VAL A 418 22.32 18.10 0.60
N VAL A 419 21.06 17.67 0.67
CA VAL A 419 20.64 16.44 1.34
C VAL A 419 19.92 15.59 0.29
N THR A 420 20.50 14.46 -0.06
CA THR A 420 19.89 13.52 -1.02
C THR A 420 18.63 12.89 -0.44
N ALA A 421 17.73 12.39 -1.29
CA ALA A 421 16.56 11.64 -0.84
C ALA A 421 16.92 10.46 0.08
N GLN A 422 18.04 9.77 -0.20
CA GLN A 422 18.51 8.66 0.62
C GLN A 422 18.99 9.11 2.01
N GLU A 423 19.72 10.23 2.10
CA GLU A 423 20.15 10.80 3.37
C GLU A 423 18.96 11.28 4.19
N ALA A 424 18.04 12.02 3.56
CA ALA A 424 16.82 12.50 4.20
C ALA A 424 15.93 11.35 4.69
N ALA A 425 15.84 10.25 3.95
CA ALA A 425 15.10 9.05 4.37
C ALA A 425 15.74 8.36 5.59
N ARG A 426 17.08 8.38 5.69
CA ARG A 426 17.80 7.80 6.84
C ARG A 426 17.77 8.70 8.06
N ASP A 427 17.86 10.01 7.86
CA ASP A 427 17.85 11.00 8.93
C ASP A 427 17.03 12.23 8.51
N PRO A 428 15.71 12.22 8.78
CA PRO A 428 14.84 13.34 8.44
C PRO A 428 15.25 14.65 9.10
N SER A 429 15.99 14.62 10.21
CA SER A 429 16.45 15.85 10.91
C SER A 429 17.46 16.66 10.09
N LEU A 430 18.00 16.10 9.01
CA LEU A 430 18.84 16.82 8.04
C LEU A 430 18.05 17.83 7.21
N VAL A 431 16.73 17.65 7.10
CA VAL A 431 15.82 18.55 6.40
C VAL A 431 15.33 19.61 7.39
N THR A 432 15.77 20.85 7.18
CA THR A 432 15.49 21.98 8.07
C THR A 432 14.60 23.02 7.40
N ALA A 433 13.99 23.89 8.21
CA ALA A 433 13.24 25.04 7.72
C ALA A 433 14.12 25.90 6.79
N GLY A 434 13.52 26.44 5.73
CA GLY A 434 14.17 27.24 4.69
C GLY A 434 14.82 26.43 3.58
N MET A 435 14.88 25.10 3.68
CA MET A 435 15.37 24.27 2.57
C MET A 435 14.36 24.24 1.40
N VAL A 436 14.87 24.11 0.18
CA VAL A 436 14.05 23.77 -1.00
C VAL A 436 13.97 22.25 -1.12
N PHE A 437 12.76 21.72 -1.31
CA PHE A 437 12.57 20.32 -1.72
C PHE A 437 12.41 20.23 -3.25
N PHE A 438 12.92 19.17 -3.85
CA PHE A 438 12.81 18.91 -5.29
C PHE A 438 12.14 17.57 -5.54
N LEU A 439 11.06 17.55 -6.33
CA LEU A 439 10.35 16.34 -6.74
C LEU A 439 10.61 16.04 -8.21
N GLY A 440 10.83 14.77 -8.52
CA GLY A 440 10.86 14.21 -9.86
C GLY A 440 9.56 13.49 -10.14
N LEU A 441 8.76 14.02 -11.07
CA LEU A 441 7.50 13.43 -11.48
C LEU A 441 7.66 12.69 -12.81
N ASP A 442 6.65 11.88 -13.15
CA ASP A 442 6.63 11.11 -14.40
C ASP A 442 6.67 12.04 -15.63
N GLY A 443 7.14 11.49 -16.76
CA GLY A 443 7.27 12.23 -18.01
C GLY A 443 8.34 13.32 -18.00
N GLY A 444 9.31 13.27 -17.07
CA GLY A 444 10.42 14.22 -17.00
C GLY A 444 10.08 15.56 -16.33
N THR A 445 8.86 15.70 -15.80
CA THR A 445 8.43 16.89 -15.07
C THR A 445 8.92 16.88 -13.62
N GLY A 446 8.68 17.96 -12.87
CA GLY A 446 9.06 18.07 -11.46
C GLY A 446 8.29 19.18 -10.75
N HIS A 447 8.37 19.18 -9.42
CA HIS A 447 7.77 20.19 -8.56
C HIS A 447 8.75 20.59 -7.45
N ALA A 448 8.67 21.82 -6.97
CA ALA A 448 9.53 22.31 -5.90
C ALA A 448 8.79 23.30 -5.00
N GLY A 449 9.31 23.49 -3.80
CA GLY A 449 8.79 24.43 -2.83
C GLY A 449 9.71 24.57 -1.63
N ILE A 450 9.30 25.39 -0.67
CA ILE A 450 10.10 25.75 0.50
C ILE A 450 9.60 24.98 1.72
N VAL A 451 10.50 24.38 2.48
CA VAL A 451 10.20 23.73 3.76
C VAL A 451 10.03 24.82 4.82
N ALA A 452 8.82 25.00 5.34
CA ALA A 452 8.53 25.92 6.43
C ALA A 452 8.80 25.27 7.80
N ALA A 453 8.50 23.98 7.94
CA ALA A 453 8.78 23.21 9.15
C ALA A 453 9.00 21.73 8.81
N ASN A 454 9.75 21.05 9.69
CA ASN A 454 9.88 19.61 9.68
C ASN A 454 9.50 19.07 11.07
N VAL A 455 8.34 18.43 11.15
CA VAL A 455 7.80 17.86 12.38
C VAL A 455 7.87 16.34 12.23
N ASN A 456 8.89 15.74 12.84
CA ASN A 456 9.08 14.29 12.85
C ASN A 456 9.23 13.68 11.43
N GLY A 457 9.68 14.43 10.43
CA GLY A 457 9.77 14.02 9.03
C GLY A 457 8.45 14.14 8.24
N LEU A 458 7.44 14.75 8.84
CA LEU A 458 6.31 15.37 8.13
C LEU A 458 6.60 16.85 7.95
N LEU A 459 6.63 17.29 6.69
CA LEU A 459 6.96 18.65 6.33
C LEU A 459 5.69 19.51 6.30
N SER A 460 5.83 20.73 6.83
CA SER A 460 5.03 21.86 6.39
C SER A 460 5.80 22.59 5.31
N THR A 461 5.17 22.83 4.16
CA THR A 461 5.79 23.45 2.99
C THR A 461 4.96 24.63 2.49
N ILE A 462 5.62 25.56 1.82
CA ILE A 462 4.99 26.66 1.07
C ILE A 462 5.34 26.46 -0.40
N GLU A 463 4.33 26.29 -1.23
CA GLU A 463 4.49 25.82 -2.61
C GLU A 463 3.71 26.73 -3.55
N GLY A 464 4.38 27.26 -4.58
CA GLY A 464 3.76 27.95 -5.70
C GLY A 464 3.37 26.98 -6.82
N ASN A 465 2.45 27.38 -7.68
CA ASN A 465 1.84 26.55 -8.72
C ASN A 465 1.34 25.20 -8.18
N THR A 466 0.56 25.24 -7.11
CA THR A 466 -0.10 24.04 -6.53
C THR A 466 -1.58 24.30 -6.25
N ASN A 467 -2.28 23.30 -5.69
CA ASN A 467 -3.66 23.38 -5.21
C ASN A 467 -3.80 22.52 -3.94
N ASP A 468 -4.94 22.65 -3.25
CA ASP A 468 -5.22 21.94 -1.99
C ASP A 468 -5.16 20.40 -2.12
N GLY A 469 -5.35 19.85 -3.33
CA GLY A 469 -5.40 18.42 -3.62
C GLY A 469 -4.16 17.79 -4.26
N GLY A 470 -3.08 18.55 -4.51
CA GLY A 470 -1.88 18.05 -5.18
C GLY A 470 -2.06 17.67 -6.65
N SER A 471 -3.10 18.19 -7.33
CA SER A 471 -3.28 18.04 -8.78
C SER A 471 -2.21 18.82 -9.57
N ARG A 472 -1.92 18.35 -10.79
CA ARG A 472 -0.89 18.86 -11.72
C ARG A 472 -1.12 20.31 -12.17
N GLU A 473 -2.38 20.75 -12.19
CA GLU A 473 -2.75 22.13 -12.53
C GLU A 473 -2.88 22.94 -11.24
N GLY A 474 -1.75 23.48 -10.79
CA GLY A 474 -1.73 24.42 -9.67
C GLY A 474 -2.48 25.70 -10.04
N ILE A 475 -3.05 26.36 -9.04
CA ILE A 475 -3.81 27.61 -9.22
C ILE A 475 -3.29 28.76 -8.36
N GLY A 476 -2.24 28.52 -7.54
CA GLY A 476 -1.78 29.51 -6.58
C GLY A 476 -0.66 29.04 -5.66
N VAL A 477 -0.39 29.86 -4.65
CA VAL A 477 0.51 29.58 -3.53
C VAL A 477 -0.30 29.05 -2.35
N PHE A 478 0.15 27.93 -1.80
CA PHE A 478 -0.52 27.26 -0.68
C PHE A 478 0.50 26.80 0.37
N ARG A 479 0.09 26.83 1.63
CA ARG A 479 0.75 26.06 2.69
C ARG A 479 0.22 24.64 2.65
N ARG A 480 1.13 23.67 2.66
CA ARG A 480 0.80 22.24 2.76
C ARG A 480 1.40 21.65 4.02
N VAL A 481 0.73 20.65 4.56
CA VAL A 481 1.18 19.92 5.76
C VAL A 481 1.08 18.43 5.46
N GLY A 482 2.03 17.65 5.98
CA GLY A 482 1.99 16.19 5.90
C GLY A 482 2.78 15.60 4.72
N ARG A 483 3.55 16.40 3.97
CA ARG A 483 4.49 15.87 2.98
C ARG A 483 5.54 15.03 3.70
N LYS A 484 5.68 13.76 3.34
CA LYS A 484 6.70 12.87 3.92
C LYS A 484 8.08 13.27 3.39
N VAL A 485 9.07 13.35 4.29
CA VAL A 485 10.48 13.48 3.88
C VAL A 485 10.92 12.32 2.97
N THR A 486 10.30 11.16 3.17
CA THR A 486 10.58 9.89 2.47
C THR A 486 9.70 9.65 1.24
N ASP A 487 8.97 10.65 0.74
CA ASP A 487 8.18 10.52 -0.49
C ASP A 487 9.07 10.02 -1.65
N ALA A 488 8.66 8.93 -2.31
CA ALA A 488 9.43 8.27 -3.35
C ALA A 488 9.72 9.17 -4.57
N LYS A 489 8.96 10.27 -4.74
CA LYS A 489 9.17 11.25 -5.80
C LYS A 489 10.23 12.29 -5.45
N VAL A 490 10.72 12.34 -4.21
CA VAL A 490 11.75 13.30 -3.79
C VAL A 490 13.08 12.97 -4.46
N LEU A 491 13.66 13.97 -5.13
CA LEU A 491 15.04 13.93 -5.63
C LEU A 491 16.03 14.29 -4.51
N GLY A 492 15.68 15.27 -3.68
CA GLY A 492 16.43 15.69 -2.50
C GLY A 492 16.03 17.09 -2.02
N TYR A 493 16.85 17.66 -1.15
CA TYR A 493 16.67 18.95 -0.50
C TYR A 493 17.95 19.78 -0.59
N ALA A 494 17.83 21.10 -0.59
CA ALA A 494 18.99 22.00 -0.50
C ALA A 494 18.73 23.23 0.38
N ALA A 495 19.68 23.55 1.25
CA ALA A 495 19.79 24.86 1.89
C ALA A 495 20.79 25.73 1.11
N PHE A 496 20.48 27.02 0.94
CA PHE A 496 21.24 27.95 0.08
C PHE A 496 21.96 29.09 0.84
N GLY A 497 22.08 28.98 2.17
CA GLY A 497 22.58 30.05 3.07
C GLY A 497 23.88 29.73 3.80
#